data_AF-A0A0C3DWE8-F1
#
_entry.id   AF-A0A0C3DWE8-F1
#
_cell.length_a   1.000
_cell.length_b   1.000
_cell.length_c   1.000
_cell.angle_alpha   90.00
_cell.angle_beta   90.00
_cell.angle_gamma   90.00
#
_symmetry.space_group_name_H-M   'P 1'
#
loop_
_entity.id
_entity.type
_entity.pdbx_description
1 polymer ?
#
loop_
_entity_poly.entity_id
_entity_poly.type
_entity_poly.pdbx_seq_one_letter_code
_entity_poly.pdbx_strand_id
1 'polypeptide(L)'
;MAVLQSPSARPSHGPHTPIHGNYLPQYGFGSEYSFDHLIQDNPFLFRVYTPKTPSQIFSTPEPYFVGQKYNERFTRAAEQLNSPAVGPGETVASTSSYQDVALHMDWTQRHKSPYVSTTFSFIWAIWEAIRRYRVGLKHDIEIAVIDARMLGGRAATALELLRKGSPKERHLDYWKWYRYALESQNVLVHGSIPAPAVLASIPLLSLIDKLPSYFLRQDGDMKRSSPFDALSWDTMDRKPSFRQFCQDMSDQFLALPTEHRLRDATGGSVRLALAFLRPWFQRVVVQDFTMATDTTCTLAFIIAQWPAQWWSRDHVEMWSVTRSLVQAVAEEVREKQTKEVTEEVRRLQDVVTGLERVVQDYEEAEIASCLYPDSETEFGSYTMVLPPSPPASIDRGRCPKPKAITATLSAPVPPASVPQEQNVAESSTDVSLAEPKEQPSSSPETPANTPPTTINSKECQQEEQSSLPEPQPSELEELQKVRTPSFVETASCIITGILLGAFITLTIVNSTRRTLIYVT
;
A
#
# COMPACT_ATOMS: atom_id res chain seq x y z
N MET A 1 31.41 26.43 27.87
CA MET A 1 30.06 26.78 28.37
C MET A 1 29.04 26.13 27.45
N ALA A 2 28.50 24.98 27.85
CA ALA A 2 27.47 24.27 27.09
C ALA A 2 26.11 24.88 27.42
N VAL A 3 25.45 25.49 26.44
CA VAL A 3 24.10 26.04 26.57
C VAL A 3 23.11 24.88 26.43
N LEU A 4 22.57 24.43 27.55
CA LEU A 4 21.42 23.53 27.60
C LEU A 4 20.21 24.28 27.02
N GLN A 5 19.80 23.93 25.80
CA GLN A 5 18.55 24.39 25.23
C GLN A 5 17.39 23.69 25.94
N SER A 6 16.63 24.46 26.71
CA SER A 6 15.40 24.01 27.35
C SER A 6 14.39 23.49 26.32
N PRO A 7 13.68 22.38 26.60
CA PRO A 7 12.65 21.88 25.70
C PRO A 7 11.52 22.89 25.58
N SER A 8 11.31 23.40 24.37
CA SER A 8 10.22 24.30 24.01
C SER A 8 8.89 23.62 24.33
N ALA A 9 8.12 24.23 25.24
CA ALA A 9 6.77 23.80 25.59
C ALA A 9 5.89 23.84 24.33
N ARG A 10 5.44 22.66 23.86
CA ARG A 10 4.49 22.59 22.74
C ARG A 10 3.21 23.32 23.15
N PRO A 11 2.66 24.22 22.30
CA PRO A 11 1.42 24.91 22.60
C PRO A 11 0.30 23.89 22.83
N SER A 12 -0.40 24.01 23.96
CA SER A 12 -1.58 23.21 24.24
C SER A 12 -2.66 23.59 23.24
N HIS A 13 -2.86 22.74 22.22
CA HIS A 13 -3.92 22.93 21.26
C HIS A 13 -5.27 22.87 21.98
N GLY A 14 -6.02 23.98 21.93
CA GLY A 14 -7.40 24.04 22.41
C GLY A 14 -8.31 23.05 21.68
N PRO A 15 -9.57 22.90 22.11
CA PRO A 15 -10.53 22.00 21.46
C PRO A 15 -10.66 22.39 19.97
N HIS A 16 -10.02 21.61 19.10
CA HIS A 16 -10.10 21.79 17.65
C HIS A 16 -11.57 21.71 17.23
N THR A 17 -12.14 22.87 16.88
CA THR A 17 -13.43 22.94 16.18
C THR A 17 -13.30 22.18 14.86
N PRO A 18 -14.38 21.55 14.37
CA PRO A 18 -14.36 20.81 13.11
C PRO A 18 -13.81 21.72 12.02
N ILE A 19 -12.65 21.34 11.50
CA ILE A 19 -11.91 22.08 10.48
C ILE A 19 -12.86 22.19 9.29
N HIS A 20 -13.30 23.41 8.96
CA HIS A 20 -13.95 23.74 7.69
C HIS A 20 -12.91 23.65 6.56
N GLY A 21 -12.27 22.49 6.45
CA GLY A 21 -11.25 22.22 5.44
C GLY A 21 -11.91 22.14 4.08
N ASN A 22 -11.19 22.58 3.06
CA ASN A 22 -11.60 22.42 1.66
C ASN A 22 -11.34 20.97 1.24
N TYR A 23 -12.18 20.05 1.75
CA TYR A 23 -12.15 18.65 1.35
C TYR A 23 -12.47 18.54 -0.14
N LEU A 24 -11.73 17.68 -0.84
CA LEU A 24 -11.95 17.44 -2.26
C LEU A 24 -13.33 16.83 -2.51
N PRO A 25 -14.04 17.22 -3.59
CA PRO A 25 -15.30 16.58 -3.96
C PRO A 25 -15.10 15.07 -4.26
N GLN A 26 -16.19 14.31 -4.38
CA GLN A 26 -16.12 12.86 -4.66
C GLN A 26 -15.30 12.51 -5.91
N TYR A 27 -15.42 13.35 -6.94
CA TYR A 27 -14.67 13.29 -8.17
C TYR A 27 -14.36 14.71 -8.63
N GLY A 28 -13.24 14.89 -9.34
CA GLY A 28 -12.80 16.21 -9.76
C GLY A 28 -12.07 17.01 -8.69
N PHE A 29 -11.69 18.22 -9.06
CA PHE A 29 -11.16 19.22 -8.16
C PHE A 29 -12.21 20.33 -7.98
N GLY A 30 -12.14 21.05 -6.86
CA GLY A 30 -13.00 22.21 -6.62
C GLY A 30 -12.55 23.43 -7.44
N SER A 31 -12.71 24.61 -6.88
CA SER A 31 -12.06 25.82 -7.43
C SER A 31 -10.53 25.73 -7.36
N GLU A 32 -10.02 25.04 -6.35
CA GLU A 32 -8.60 24.79 -6.13
C GLU A 32 -8.18 23.43 -6.70
N TYR A 33 -7.05 23.42 -7.41
CA TYR A 33 -6.47 22.24 -8.04
C TYR A 33 -4.93 22.22 -7.99
N SER A 34 -4.29 23.21 -7.38
CA SER A 34 -2.85 23.24 -7.15
C SER A 34 -2.49 22.29 -6.00
N PHE A 35 -1.45 21.49 -6.19
CA PHE A 35 -1.04 20.49 -5.21
C PHE A 35 -0.72 21.13 -3.84
N ASP A 36 0.06 22.22 -3.83
CA ASP A 36 0.55 22.84 -2.60
C ASP A 36 -0.58 23.42 -1.72
N HIS A 37 -1.70 23.83 -2.33
CA HIS A 37 -2.88 24.28 -1.60
C HIS A 37 -3.71 23.10 -1.09
N LEU A 38 -3.91 22.07 -1.93
CA LEU A 38 -4.74 20.92 -1.59
C LEU A 38 -4.21 20.08 -0.44
N ILE A 39 -2.88 19.94 -0.29
CA ILE A 39 -2.26 19.12 0.77
C ILE A 39 -2.48 19.63 2.19
N GLN A 40 -2.94 20.88 2.35
CA GLN A 40 -3.25 21.45 3.67
C GLN A 40 -4.46 20.74 4.31
N ASP A 41 -5.48 20.46 3.48
CA ASP A 41 -6.73 19.82 3.91
C ASP A 41 -6.81 18.33 3.51
N ASN A 42 -6.00 17.89 2.54
CA ASN A 42 -6.04 16.54 1.97
C ASN A 42 -4.64 15.90 2.06
N PRO A 43 -4.19 15.45 3.25
CA PRO A 43 -2.79 15.05 3.47
C PRO A 43 -2.46 13.63 2.97
N PHE A 44 -3.40 12.93 2.33
CA PHE A 44 -3.20 11.55 1.88
C PHE A 44 -3.21 11.44 0.38
N LEU A 45 -2.20 10.75 -0.16
CA LEU A 45 -2.19 10.24 -1.52
C LEU A 45 -2.27 8.71 -1.49
N PHE A 46 -2.89 8.16 -2.52
CA PHE A 46 -3.03 6.72 -2.71
C PHE A 46 -2.36 6.29 -4.01
N ARG A 47 -1.73 5.13 -3.99
CA ARG A 47 -1.09 4.54 -5.17
C ARG A 47 -1.43 3.07 -5.31
N VAL A 48 -2.08 2.73 -6.41
CA VAL A 48 -2.35 1.33 -6.80
C VAL A 48 -1.14 0.78 -7.55
N TYR A 49 -0.58 -0.32 -7.06
CA TYR A 49 0.57 -0.97 -7.67
C TYR A 49 0.56 -2.48 -7.44
N THR A 50 1.39 -3.18 -8.21
CA THR A 50 1.71 -4.59 -7.97
C THR A 50 3.09 -4.62 -7.32
N PRO A 51 3.22 -5.12 -6.07
CA PRO A 51 4.52 -5.31 -5.45
C PRO A 51 5.42 -6.13 -6.37
N LYS A 52 6.69 -5.72 -6.50
CA LYS A 52 7.70 -6.60 -7.05
C LYS A 52 7.93 -7.69 -5.99
N THR A 53 8.04 -8.96 -6.39
CA THR A 53 8.34 -10.07 -5.48
C THR A 53 9.45 -9.62 -4.53
N PRO A 54 9.27 -9.73 -3.19
CA PRO A 54 10.22 -9.20 -2.23
C PRO A 54 11.54 -9.96 -2.36
N SER A 55 12.40 -9.49 -3.26
CA SER A 55 13.78 -9.88 -3.36
C SER A 55 14.48 -9.26 -2.15
N GLN A 56 14.38 -9.93 -0.99
CA GLN A 56 15.20 -9.91 0.25
C GLN A 56 16.05 -8.67 0.65
N ILE A 57 15.84 -7.49 0.06
CA ILE A 57 16.81 -6.38 0.05
C ILE A 57 16.04 -5.08 0.22
N PHE A 58 15.55 -4.81 1.43
CA PHE A 58 15.21 -3.45 1.84
C PHE A 58 15.73 -3.23 3.25
N SER A 59 17.06 -3.28 3.36
CA SER A 59 17.81 -2.82 4.55
C SER A 59 18.39 -1.40 4.34
N THR A 60 18.19 -0.81 3.16
CA THR A 60 18.78 0.46 2.73
C THR A 60 17.74 1.60 2.73
N PRO A 61 18.18 2.88 2.84
CA PRO A 61 17.32 4.08 2.75
C PRO A 61 16.82 4.34 1.31
N GLU A 62 16.46 3.28 0.59
CA GLU A 62 16.05 3.39 -0.80
C GLU A 62 14.64 4.00 -0.92
N PRO A 63 14.40 4.76 -2.00
CA PRO A 63 13.06 5.27 -2.29
C PRO A 63 12.08 4.11 -2.47
N TYR A 64 10.91 4.21 -1.84
CA TYR A 64 9.88 3.16 -1.90
C TYR A 64 9.28 3.05 -3.31
N PHE A 65 9.03 4.21 -3.95
CA PHE A 65 8.60 4.26 -5.34
C PHE A 65 9.55 5.11 -6.16
N VAL A 66 9.76 4.69 -7.40
CA VAL A 66 10.52 5.46 -8.37
C VAL A 66 9.79 5.56 -9.70
N GLY A 67 9.84 6.75 -10.30
CA GLY A 67 9.40 7.02 -11.67
C GLY A 67 10.11 6.12 -12.67
N GLN A 68 9.38 5.71 -13.70
CA GLN A 68 9.82 4.65 -14.62
C GLN A 68 11.09 5.01 -15.38
N LYS A 69 11.29 6.29 -15.73
CA LYS A 69 12.51 6.81 -16.37
C LYS A 69 13.78 6.44 -15.60
N TYR A 70 13.68 6.28 -14.29
CA TYR A 70 14.83 6.04 -13.41
C TYR A 70 15.07 4.54 -13.14
N ASN A 71 14.09 3.65 -13.40
CA ASN A 71 14.01 2.26 -12.91
C ASN A 71 15.07 1.28 -13.49
N GLU A 72 15.83 1.61 -14.53
CA GLU A 72 16.71 0.65 -15.24
C GLU A 72 18.22 0.85 -15.06
N ARG A 73 18.70 1.95 -14.44
CA ARG A 73 20.15 2.25 -14.31
C ARG A 73 20.52 2.90 -12.98
N PHE A 74 20.10 2.26 -11.88
CA PHE A 74 19.97 2.86 -10.55
C PHE A 74 21.25 3.01 -9.71
N THR A 75 22.32 3.54 -10.30
CA THR A 75 23.46 4.05 -9.51
C THR A 75 23.54 5.57 -9.59
N ARG A 76 23.44 6.15 -10.80
CA ARG A 76 23.46 7.63 -10.97
C ARG A 76 22.13 8.31 -10.62
N ALA A 77 21.00 7.61 -10.75
CA ALA A 77 19.68 8.17 -10.48
C ALA A 77 19.47 8.43 -8.97
N ALA A 78 20.05 7.63 -8.08
CA ALA A 78 19.99 7.85 -6.63
C ALA A 78 20.72 9.15 -6.24
N GLU A 79 21.89 9.42 -6.84
CA GLU A 79 22.63 10.68 -6.67
C GLU A 79 21.84 11.89 -7.20
N GLN A 80 21.17 11.74 -8.35
CA GLN A 80 20.29 12.77 -8.91
C GLN A 80 19.00 12.99 -8.10
N LEU A 81 18.50 11.94 -7.43
CA LEU A 81 17.32 12.01 -6.55
C LEU A 81 17.63 12.65 -5.20
N ASN A 82 18.87 12.49 -4.72
CA ASN A 82 19.36 13.10 -3.48
C ASN A 82 19.78 14.56 -3.68
N SER A 83 20.12 14.93 -4.91
CA SER A 83 20.23 16.33 -5.29
C SER A 83 18.82 16.93 -5.25
N PRO A 84 18.56 18.03 -4.50
CA PRO A 84 17.27 18.70 -4.57
C PRO A 84 17.05 19.10 -6.03
N ALA A 85 16.21 18.36 -6.74
CA ALA A 85 16.00 18.49 -8.20
C ALA A 85 15.40 19.86 -8.60
N VAL A 86 15.14 20.69 -7.61
CA VAL A 86 14.34 21.90 -7.66
C VAL A 86 15.08 22.87 -6.74
N GLY A 87 15.47 24.04 -7.27
CA GLY A 87 16.19 25.04 -6.49
C GLY A 87 15.41 25.46 -5.24
N PRO A 88 16.05 26.08 -4.22
CA PRO A 88 15.33 26.57 -3.05
C PRO A 88 14.16 27.48 -3.47
N GLY A 89 12.92 27.03 -3.26
CA GLY A 89 11.70 27.77 -3.59
C GLY A 89 11.12 27.51 -4.98
N GLU A 90 11.76 26.72 -5.83
CA GLU A 90 11.11 26.21 -7.04
C GLU A 90 10.16 25.06 -6.66
N THR A 91 9.17 24.76 -7.51
CA THR A 91 8.26 23.62 -7.33
C THR A 91 8.27 22.75 -8.58
N VAL A 92 7.91 21.48 -8.47
CA VAL A 92 7.66 20.64 -9.65
C VAL A 92 6.59 21.26 -10.54
N ALA A 93 5.60 21.93 -9.94
CA ALA A 93 4.65 22.71 -10.69
C ALA A 93 5.32 23.83 -11.50
N SER A 94 6.37 24.52 -11.05
CA SER A 94 7.05 25.56 -11.85
C SER A 94 7.98 24.97 -12.93
N THR A 95 8.73 23.92 -12.60
CA THR A 95 9.78 23.36 -13.48
C THR A 95 9.25 22.41 -14.56
N SER A 96 8.10 21.77 -14.33
CA SER A 96 7.53 20.79 -15.26
C SER A 96 6.85 21.44 -16.45
N SER A 97 7.04 20.83 -17.63
CA SER A 97 6.41 21.25 -18.88
C SER A 97 5.14 20.45 -19.20
N TYR A 98 4.33 20.97 -20.13
CA TYR A 98 3.20 20.22 -20.69
C TYR A 98 3.65 18.89 -21.33
N GLN A 99 4.82 18.87 -21.96
CA GLN A 99 5.33 17.70 -22.68
C GLN A 99 5.64 16.54 -21.72
N ASP A 100 6.14 16.85 -20.51
CA ASP A 100 6.46 15.84 -19.50
C ASP A 100 5.20 15.12 -19.02
N VAL A 101 4.12 15.86 -18.77
CA VAL A 101 2.82 15.28 -18.38
C VAL A 101 2.17 14.55 -19.56
N ALA A 102 2.22 15.08 -20.78
CA ALA A 102 1.70 14.40 -21.97
C ALA A 102 2.36 13.03 -22.16
N LEU A 103 3.69 12.97 -22.04
CA LEU A 103 4.47 11.74 -22.11
C LEU A 103 4.11 10.75 -20.99
N HIS A 104 3.80 11.23 -19.79
CA HIS A 104 3.32 10.37 -18.70
C HIS A 104 1.90 9.81 -18.91
N MET A 105 1.02 10.62 -19.51
CA MET A 105 -0.38 10.29 -19.72
C MET A 105 -0.58 9.35 -20.91
N ASP A 106 0.33 9.40 -21.88
CA ASP A 106 0.43 8.38 -22.92
C ASP A 106 0.98 7.07 -22.34
N TRP A 107 0.12 6.05 -22.26
CA TRP A 107 0.49 4.75 -21.71
C TRP A 107 1.62 4.05 -22.49
N THR A 108 1.79 4.36 -23.79
CA THR A 108 2.86 3.78 -24.62
C THR A 108 4.22 4.41 -24.30
N GLN A 109 4.23 5.66 -23.84
CA GLN A 109 5.44 6.43 -23.54
C GLN A 109 5.71 6.60 -22.05
N ARG A 110 4.79 6.16 -21.19
CA ARG A 110 4.86 6.30 -19.72
C ARG A 110 6.18 5.79 -19.12
N HIS A 111 6.81 4.78 -19.72
CA HIS A 111 8.10 4.26 -19.28
C HIS A 111 9.24 5.29 -19.32
N LYS A 112 9.13 6.32 -20.17
CA LYS A 112 10.09 7.42 -20.27
C LYS A 112 9.81 8.56 -19.29
N SER A 113 8.68 8.52 -18.58
CA SER A 113 8.26 9.64 -17.72
C SER A 113 9.02 9.64 -16.39
N PRO A 114 9.39 10.83 -15.87
CA PRO A 114 9.99 10.97 -14.56
C PRO A 114 8.98 10.82 -13.40
N TYR A 115 7.68 10.82 -13.67
CA TYR A 115 6.65 10.83 -12.64
C TYR A 115 6.23 9.46 -12.12
N VAL A 116 5.81 9.47 -10.86
CA VAL A 116 5.10 8.42 -10.13
C VAL A 116 3.64 8.84 -10.01
N SER A 117 2.71 8.09 -10.62
CA SER A 117 1.27 8.39 -10.52
C SER A 117 0.72 8.05 -9.14
N THR A 118 -0.03 8.99 -8.55
CA THR A 118 -0.79 8.85 -7.31
C THR A 118 -2.16 9.54 -7.46
N THR A 119 -3.03 9.46 -6.46
CA THR A 119 -4.35 10.12 -6.44
C THR A 119 -4.69 10.60 -5.04
N PHE A 120 -5.44 11.71 -4.91
CA PHE A 120 -6.05 12.08 -3.63
C PHE A 120 -7.29 11.22 -3.27
N SER A 121 -7.89 10.55 -4.26
CA SER A 121 -9.13 9.81 -4.09
C SER A 121 -8.86 8.37 -3.64
N PHE A 122 -9.08 8.09 -2.35
CA PHE A 122 -8.96 6.72 -1.82
C PHE A 122 -9.90 5.75 -2.55
N ILE A 123 -11.10 6.22 -2.92
CA ILE A 123 -12.07 5.37 -3.58
C ILE A 123 -11.69 5.11 -5.05
N TRP A 124 -11.08 6.08 -5.74
CA TRP A 124 -10.52 5.84 -7.07
C TRP A 124 -9.46 4.76 -7.00
N ALA A 125 -8.61 4.80 -5.98
CA ALA A 125 -7.60 3.77 -5.77
C ALA A 125 -8.23 2.38 -5.56
N ILE A 126 -9.30 2.26 -4.76
CA ILE A 126 -10.03 1.00 -4.57
C ILE A 126 -10.66 0.53 -5.89
N TRP A 127 -11.37 1.42 -6.59
CA TRP A 127 -12.05 1.13 -7.86
C TRP A 127 -11.05 0.65 -8.93
N GLU A 128 -9.94 1.37 -9.10
CA GLU A 128 -8.89 1.03 -10.04
C GLU A 128 -8.15 -0.26 -9.65
N ALA A 129 -7.94 -0.51 -8.36
CA ALA A 129 -7.33 -1.74 -7.87
C ALA A 129 -8.21 -2.96 -8.17
N ILE A 130 -9.52 -2.88 -7.92
CA ILE A 130 -10.48 -3.95 -8.24
C ILE A 130 -10.52 -4.18 -9.75
N ARG A 131 -10.59 -3.11 -10.55
CA ARG A 131 -10.58 -3.20 -12.00
C ARG A 131 -9.32 -3.90 -12.51
N ARG A 132 -8.14 -3.54 -11.99
CA ARG A 132 -6.88 -4.22 -12.33
C ARG A 132 -6.85 -5.68 -11.87
N TYR A 133 -7.42 -5.98 -10.71
CA TYR A 133 -7.47 -7.34 -10.19
C TYR A 133 -8.30 -8.25 -11.09
N ARG A 134 -9.47 -7.78 -11.52
CA ARG A 134 -10.39 -8.58 -12.34
C ARG A 134 -9.96 -8.69 -13.80
N VAL A 135 -9.32 -7.66 -14.36
CA VAL A 135 -8.84 -7.67 -15.77
C VAL A 135 -7.45 -8.28 -15.92
N GLY A 136 -6.62 -8.24 -14.87
CA GLY A 136 -5.19 -8.59 -14.93
C GLY A 136 -4.87 -10.03 -14.58
N LEU A 137 -3.67 -10.48 -14.99
CA LEU A 137 -3.06 -11.77 -14.61
C LEU A 137 -2.38 -11.74 -13.22
N LYS A 138 -2.30 -10.56 -12.58
CA LYS A 138 -1.61 -10.40 -11.29
C LYS A 138 -2.62 -10.13 -10.19
N HIS A 139 -2.71 -11.05 -9.24
CA HIS A 139 -3.60 -10.97 -8.09
C HIS A 139 -2.96 -10.26 -6.88
N ASP A 140 -1.66 -9.97 -6.95
CA ASP A 140 -0.92 -9.23 -5.92
C ASP A 140 -1.04 -7.73 -6.16
N ILE A 141 -2.22 -7.16 -5.86
CA ILE A 141 -2.45 -5.73 -5.97
C ILE A 141 -2.48 -5.13 -4.57
N GLU A 142 -1.67 -4.10 -4.37
CA GLU A 142 -1.61 -3.32 -3.15
C GLU A 142 -1.97 -1.85 -3.42
N ILE A 143 -2.47 -1.20 -2.38
CA ILE A 143 -2.66 0.23 -2.32
C ILE A 143 -1.71 0.79 -1.28
N ALA A 144 -0.82 1.69 -1.66
CA ALA A 144 0.00 2.44 -0.72
C ALA A 144 -0.70 3.74 -0.32
N VAL A 145 -0.59 4.09 0.96
CA VAL A 145 -1.04 5.36 1.56
C VAL A 145 0.20 6.20 1.85
N ILE A 146 0.21 7.41 1.31
CA ILE A 146 1.39 8.28 1.27
C ILE A 146 1.02 9.62 1.93
N ASP A 147 1.87 10.13 2.81
CA ASP A 147 1.74 11.48 3.37
C ASP A 147 2.12 12.51 2.29
N ALA A 148 1.12 13.22 1.79
CA ALA A 148 1.26 14.20 0.73
C ALA A 148 2.14 15.40 1.16
N ARG A 149 2.15 15.73 2.44
CA ARG A 149 2.90 16.87 2.99
C ARG A 149 4.40 16.67 2.87
N MET A 150 4.86 15.41 2.92
CA MET A 150 6.26 15.05 2.71
C MET A 150 6.71 15.16 1.25
N LEU A 151 5.78 15.44 0.33
CA LEU A 151 6.03 15.60 -1.10
C LEU A 151 5.88 17.05 -1.58
N GLY A 152 5.75 18.02 -0.65
CA GLY A 152 5.70 19.45 -0.97
C GLY A 152 6.86 19.85 -1.89
N GLY A 153 6.55 20.63 -2.93
CA GLY A 153 7.51 21.02 -3.97
C GLY A 153 7.97 19.90 -4.92
N ARG A 154 7.71 18.62 -4.63
CA ARG A 154 8.08 17.45 -5.47
C ARG A 154 6.91 16.83 -6.24
N ALA A 155 5.69 17.31 -6.02
CA ALA A 155 4.52 16.84 -6.72
C ALA A 155 3.69 18.01 -7.27
N ALA A 156 2.88 17.70 -8.28
CA ALA A 156 1.90 18.61 -8.85
C ALA A 156 0.66 17.81 -9.25
N THR A 157 -0.52 18.44 -9.32
CA THR A 157 -1.67 17.73 -9.89
C THR A 157 -1.45 17.60 -11.41
N ALA A 158 -1.86 16.48 -11.98
CA ALA A 158 -1.78 16.31 -13.43
C ALA A 158 -2.59 17.38 -14.16
N LEU A 159 -3.69 17.84 -13.54
CA LEU A 159 -4.54 18.90 -14.06
C LEU A 159 -3.79 20.24 -14.15
N GLU A 160 -3.09 20.62 -13.09
CA GLU A 160 -2.24 21.82 -13.03
C GLU A 160 -1.20 21.82 -14.15
N LEU A 161 -0.51 20.69 -14.36
CA LEU A 161 0.49 20.56 -15.43
C LEU A 161 -0.11 20.58 -16.83
N LEU A 162 -1.25 19.89 -17.05
CA LEU A 162 -1.92 19.86 -18.36
C LEU A 162 -2.37 21.25 -18.81
N ARG A 163 -2.84 22.10 -17.88
CA ARG A 163 -3.34 23.44 -18.18
C ARG A 163 -2.25 24.42 -18.64
N LYS A 164 -0.97 24.10 -18.40
CA LYS A 164 0.15 24.89 -18.92
C LYS A 164 0.30 24.83 -20.44
N GLY A 165 -0.19 23.77 -21.08
CA GLY A 165 -0.08 23.60 -22.53
C GLY A 165 -0.93 24.62 -23.28
N SER A 166 -0.29 25.40 -24.15
CA SER A 166 -0.99 26.27 -25.09
C SER A 166 -1.82 25.43 -26.08
N PRO A 167 -2.90 25.96 -26.68
CA PRO A 167 -3.72 25.20 -27.62
C PRO A 167 -2.94 24.56 -28.79
N LYS A 168 -1.80 25.13 -29.18
CA LYS A 168 -0.94 24.62 -30.27
C LYS A 168 -0.05 23.45 -29.84
N GLU A 169 0.29 23.36 -28.56
CA GLU A 169 1.14 22.29 -28.01
C GLU A 169 0.33 21.06 -27.60
N ARG A 170 -0.98 21.20 -27.46
CA ARG A 170 -1.85 20.13 -26.93
C ARG A 170 -1.89 18.93 -27.87
N HIS A 171 -1.63 17.77 -27.30
CA HIS A 171 -1.82 16.47 -27.94
C HIS A 171 -3.30 16.22 -28.28
N LEU A 172 -3.58 15.39 -29.28
CA LEU A 172 -4.94 15.03 -29.71
C LEU A 172 -5.79 14.42 -28.58
N ASP A 173 -5.15 13.66 -27.69
CA ASP A 173 -5.78 13.05 -26.51
C ASP A 173 -5.89 14.00 -25.29
N TYR A 174 -5.56 15.30 -25.43
CA TYR A 174 -5.57 16.26 -24.32
C TYR A 174 -6.83 16.18 -23.46
N TRP A 175 -8.01 16.20 -24.09
CA TRP A 175 -9.30 16.19 -23.37
C TRP A 175 -9.62 14.86 -22.71
N LYS A 176 -9.07 13.75 -23.21
CA LYS A 176 -9.16 12.43 -22.58
C LYS A 176 -8.30 12.40 -21.32
N TRP A 177 -7.07 12.89 -21.41
CA TRP A 177 -6.15 12.98 -20.26
C TRP A 177 -6.64 13.98 -19.22
N TYR A 178 -7.18 15.11 -19.64
CA TYR A 178 -7.77 16.12 -18.75
C TYR A 178 -8.93 15.55 -17.94
N ARG A 179 -9.87 14.86 -18.59
CA ARG A 179 -10.99 14.19 -17.91
C ARG A 179 -10.51 13.10 -16.96
N TYR A 180 -9.57 12.26 -17.41
CA TYR A 180 -8.97 11.25 -16.54
C TYR A 180 -8.30 11.87 -15.31
N ALA A 181 -7.46 12.90 -15.49
CA ALA A 181 -6.77 13.58 -14.39
C ALA A 181 -7.74 14.23 -13.40
N LEU A 182 -8.83 14.80 -13.90
CA LEU A 182 -9.91 15.38 -13.10
C LEU A 182 -10.64 14.30 -12.29
N GLU A 183 -11.22 13.30 -12.97
CA GLU A 183 -12.01 12.23 -12.33
C GLU A 183 -11.21 11.45 -11.30
N SER A 184 -9.95 11.14 -11.62
CA SER A 184 -9.07 10.39 -10.74
C SER A 184 -8.33 11.24 -9.72
N GLN A 185 -8.54 12.56 -9.68
CA GLN A 185 -7.78 13.49 -8.83
C GLN A 185 -6.27 13.21 -8.87
N ASN A 186 -5.74 13.07 -10.09
CA ASN A 186 -4.40 12.52 -10.31
C ASN A 186 -3.32 13.50 -9.88
N VAL A 187 -2.35 12.97 -9.13
CA VAL A 187 -1.16 13.67 -8.69
C VAL A 187 0.07 12.97 -9.27
N LEU A 188 1.02 13.76 -9.73
CA LEU A 188 2.27 13.30 -10.32
C LEU A 188 3.43 13.71 -9.42
N VAL A 189 4.10 12.71 -8.84
CA VAL A 189 5.28 12.95 -7.99
C VAL A 189 6.52 12.79 -8.86
N HIS A 190 7.36 13.81 -8.93
CA HIS A 190 8.58 13.79 -9.73
C HIS A 190 9.69 12.98 -9.06
N GLY A 191 10.32 12.08 -9.83
CA GLY A 191 11.46 11.31 -9.36
C GLY A 191 11.03 10.11 -8.53
N SER A 192 10.94 10.29 -7.22
CA SER A 192 10.72 9.20 -6.26
C SER A 192 9.85 9.61 -5.09
N ILE A 193 9.22 8.61 -4.46
CA ILE A 193 8.53 8.76 -3.17
C ILE A 193 9.44 8.13 -2.11
N PRO A 194 9.93 8.91 -1.14
CA PRO A 194 10.82 8.41 -0.10
C PRO A 194 10.06 7.46 0.85
N ALA A 195 10.74 6.43 1.37
CA ALA A 195 10.11 5.45 2.25
C ALA A 195 9.42 6.06 3.49
N PRO A 196 9.96 7.10 4.16
CA PRO A 196 9.26 7.76 5.26
C PRO A 196 7.91 8.40 4.90
N ALA A 197 7.70 8.77 3.64
CA ALA A 197 6.42 9.32 3.18
C ALA A 197 5.36 8.23 2.95
N VAL A 198 5.76 6.97 2.81
CA VAL A 198 4.81 5.85 2.66
C VAL A 198 4.40 5.41 4.07
N LEU A 199 3.18 5.77 4.46
CA LEU A 199 2.62 5.37 5.74
C LEU A 199 2.46 3.85 5.77
N ALA A 200 1.70 3.31 4.83
CA ALA A 200 1.37 1.89 4.75
C ALA A 200 1.24 1.41 3.30
N SER A 201 1.43 0.10 3.10
CA SER A 201 1.03 -0.61 1.88
C SER A 201 0.17 -1.81 2.24
N ILE A 202 -0.97 -1.97 1.56
CA ILE A 202 -2.05 -2.83 2.00
C ILE A 202 -2.57 -3.66 0.82
N PRO A 203 -2.64 -5.00 0.96
CA PRO A 203 -3.26 -5.86 -0.03
C PRO A 203 -4.73 -5.50 -0.26
N LEU A 204 -5.14 -5.40 -1.52
CA LEU A 204 -6.51 -5.07 -1.91
C LEU A 204 -7.54 -5.96 -1.20
N LEU A 205 -7.28 -7.27 -1.14
CA LEU A 205 -8.20 -8.23 -0.55
C LEU A 205 -8.48 -7.99 0.94
N SER A 206 -7.55 -7.34 1.65
CA SER A 206 -7.72 -6.99 3.07
C SER A 206 -8.56 -5.73 3.30
N LEU A 207 -8.93 -5.02 2.23
CA LEU A 207 -9.80 -3.84 2.28
C LEU A 207 -11.26 -4.19 1.96
N ILE A 208 -11.51 -5.23 1.14
CA ILE A 208 -12.84 -5.54 0.61
C ILE A 208 -13.86 -5.82 1.72
N ASP A 209 -13.49 -6.58 2.74
CA ASP A 209 -14.36 -6.90 3.88
C ASP A 209 -14.50 -5.74 4.88
N LYS A 210 -13.70 -4.68 4.73
CA LYS A 210 -13.69 -3.47 5.57
C LYS A 210 -14.46 -2.31 4.95
N LEU A 211 -14.90 -2.44 3.71
CA LEU A 211 -15.73 -1.44 3.04
C LEU A 211 -17.04 -1.20 3.83
N PRO A 212 -17.52 0.05 3.90
CA PRO A 212 -18.87 0.38 4.39
C PRO A 212 -19.97 -0.44 3.73
N SER A 213 -21.12 -0.59 4.40
CA SER A 213 -22.17 -1.51 3.95
C SER A 213 -22.84 -1.09 2.64
N TYR A 214 -22.87 0.21 2.31
CA TYR A 214 -23.36 0.70 1.01
C TYR A 214 -22.46 0.35 -0.19
N PHE A 215 -21.26 -0.17 0.03
CA PHE A 215 -20.43 -0.77 -1.02
C PHE A 215 -20.70 -2.27 -1.22
N LEU A 216 -21.53 -2.87 -0.37
CA LEU A 216 -21.71 -4.31 -0.30
C LEU A 216 -23.15 -4.68 -0.67
N ARG A 217 -23.33 -5.80 -1.39
CA ARG A 217 -24.66 -6.35 -1.66
C ARG A 217 -25.28 -6.83 -0.34
N GLN A 218 -26.56 -6.51 -0.14
CA GLN A 218 -27.30 -6.92 1.04
C GLN A 218 -27.75 -8.40 1.00
N ASP A 219 -27.56 -9.08 -0.15
CA ASP A 219 -28.00 -10.45 -0.37
C ASP A 219 -27.19 -11.44 0.47
N GLY A 220 -27.73 -11.80 1.64
CA GLY A 220 -27.25 -12.86 2.50
C GLY A 220 -27.82 -14.19 2.03
N ASP A 221 -26.97 -15.05 1.46
CA ASP A 221 -27.03 -16.54 1.48
C ASP A 221 -26.44 -17.19 0.22
N MET A 222 -26.04 -16.41 -0.78
CA MET A 222 -25.34 -16.98 -1.93
C MET A 222 -23.89 -17.34 -1.56
N LYS A 223 -23.51 -18.59 -1.81
CA LYS A 223 -22.12 -19.07 -1.70
C LYS A 223 -21.23 -18.19 -2.58
N ARG A 224 -20.43 -17.32 -1.95
CA ARG A 224 -19.51 -16.40 -2.64
C ARG A 224 -18.36 -17.20 -3.24
N SER A 225 -18.23 -17.14 -4.57
CA SER A 225 -17.14 -17.80 -5.29
C SER A 225 -15.86 -16.95 -5.28
N SER A 226 -16.04 -15.64 -5.18
CA SER A 226 -14.99 -14.63 -5.22
C SER A 226 -15.20 -13.60 -4.11
N PRO A 227 -14.13 -13.05 -3.51
CA PRO A 227 -14.25 -11.97 -2.51
C PRO A 227 -14.94 -10.73 -3.09
N PHE A 228 -14.92 -10.55 -4.41
CA PHE A 228 -15.56 -9.42 -5.08
C PHE A 228 -17.04 -9.63 -5.38
N ASP A 229 -17.59 -10.84 -5.15
CA ASP A 229 -19.04 -11.10 -5.31
C ASP A 229 -19.85 -10.33 -4.25
N ALA A 230 -19.20 -9.92 -3.17
CA ALA A 230 -19.80 -9.11 -2.11
C ALA A 230 -20.03 -7.64 -2.52
N LEU A 231 -19.38 -7.15 -3.58
CA LEU A 231 -19.46 -5.74 -3.97
C LEU A 231 -20.77 -5.40 -4.67
N SER A 232 -21.34 -4.24 -4.37
CA SER A 232 -22.60 -3.76 -4.99
C SER A 232 -22.43 -3.27 -6.43
N TRP A 233 -21.21 -3.24 -6.96
CA TRP A 233 -20.91 -2.90 -8.34
C TRP A 233 -20.07 -3.98 -9.02
N ASP A 234 -20.24 -4.10 -10.34
CA ASP A 234 -19.42 -4.95 -11.19
C ASP A 234 -18.54 -4.08 -12.10
N THR A 235 -17.22 -4.20 -11.96
CA THR A 235 -16.24 -3.58 -12.85
C THR A 235 -16.13 -4.26 -14.23
N MET A 236 -16.73 -5.43 -14.40
CA MET A 236 -16.74 -6.18 -15.68
C MET A 236 -17.94 -5.84 -16.56
N ASP A 237 -19.01 -5.28 -15.98
CA ASP A 237 -20.14 -4.77 -16.75
C ASP A 237 -19.71 -3.62 -17.66
N ARG A 238 -20.44 -3.38 -18.76
CA ARG A 238 -20.09 -2.39 -19.80
C ARG A 238 -19.81 -1.00 -19.21
N LYS A 239 -18.51 -0.74 -18.98
CA LYS A 239 -17.83 0.53 -18.64
C LYS A 239 -18.70 1.55 -17.88
N PRO A 240 -19.13 1.28 -16.64
CA PRO A 240 -19.59 2.35 -15.77
C PRO A 240 -18.46 3.37 -15.65
N SER A 241 -18.75 4.63 -15.99
CA SER A 241 -17.79 5.72 -15.73
C SER A 241 -17.56 5.83 -14.22
N PHE A 242 -16.38 6.28 -13.79
CA PHE A 242 -16.12 6.47 -12.37
C PHE A 242 -17.13 7.45 -11.74
N ARG A 243 -17.55 8.47 -12.50
CA ARG A 243 -18.62 9.39 -12.10
C ARG A 243 -19.94 8.67 -11.82
N GLN A 244 -20.35 7.74 -12.68
CA GLN A 244 -21.56 6.93 -12.46
C GLN A 244 -21.40 6.09 -11.19
N PHE A 245 -20.26 5.44 -11.02
CA PHE A 245 -19.95 4.69 -9.81
C PHE A 245 -20.06 5.56 -8.54
N CYS A 246 -19.50 6.78 -8.54
CA CYS A 246 -19.64 7.70 -7.40
C CYS A 246 -21.11 8.04 -7.11
N GLN A 247 -21.90 8.30 -8.15
CA GLN A 247 -23.33 8.59 -8.01
C GLN A 247 -24.08 7.40 -7.42
N ASP A 248 -23.89 6.21 -7.99
CA ASP A 248 -24.57 4.99 -7.53
C ASP A 248 -24.26 4.67 -6.06
N MET A 249 -23.00 4.84 -5.63
CA MET A 249 -22.62 4.61 -4.24
C MET A 249 -23.18 5.68 -3.29
N SER A 250 -23.27 6.92 -3.75
CA SER A 250 -23.90 8.01 -2.99
C SER A 250 -25.39 7.78 -2.82
N ASP A 251 -26.07 7.36 -3.89
CA ASP A 251 -27.50 7.06 -3.88
C ASP A 251 -27.79 5.86 -2.97
N GLN A 252 -26.94 4.81 -3.02
CA GLN A 252 -27.02 3.69 -2.09
C GLN A 252 -26.84 4.12 -0.64
N PHE A 253 -25.85 4.99 -0.36
CA PHE A 253 -25.67 5.54 0.98
C PHE A 253 -26.89 6.34 1.45
N LEU A 254 -27.44 7.21 0.60
CA LEU A 254 -28.59 8.05 0.94
C LEU A 254 -29.89 7.26 1.08
N ALA A 255 -29.99 6.10 0.43
CA ALA A 255 -31.12 5.17 0.60
C ALA A 255 -31.07 4.40 1.93
N LEU A 256 -29.94 4.38 2.65
CA LEU A 256 -29.85 3.74 3.95
C LEU A 256 -30.63 4.51 5.04
N PRO A 257 -31.20 3.80 6.03
CA PRO A 257 -31.70 4.43 7.25
C PRO A 257 -30.65 5.32 7.92
N THR A 258 -31.08 6.40 8.56
CA THR A 258 -30.17 7.38 9.20
C THR A 258 -29.20 6.74 10.18
N GLU A 259 -29.66 5.72 10.93
CA GLU A 259 -28.84 4.96 11.87
C GLU A 259 -27.72 4.19 11.16
N HIS A 260 -28.03 3.59 10.01
CA HIS A 260 -27.05 2.88 9.18
C HIS A 260 -26.06 3.85 8.53
N ARG A 261 -26.52 5.01 8.06
CA ARG A 261 -25.65 6.08 7.54
C ARG A 261 -24.66 6.55 8.60
N LEU A 262 -25.14 6.83 9.80
CA LEU A 262 -24.30 7.25 10.92
C LEU A 262 -23.29 6.17 11.31
N ARG A 263 -23.72 4.91 11.41
CA ARG A 263 -22.83 3.76 11.70
C ARG A 263 -21.73 3.61 10.65
N ASP A 264 -22.09 3.67 9.37
CA ASP A 264 -21.14 3.50 8.27
C ASP A 264 -20.19 4.69 8.14
N ALA A 265 -20.70 5.91 8.36
CA ALA A 265 -19.89 7.12 8.32
C ALA A 265 -18.98 7.27 9.55
N THR A 266 -19.29 6.65 10.68
CA THR A 266 -18.43 6.63 11.88
C THR A 266 -17.62 5.33 11.99
N GLY A 267 -18.19 4.26 12.55
CA GLY A 267 -17.50 2.99 12.73
C GLY A 267 -17.00 2.37 11.42
N GLY A 268 -17.78 2.48 10.33
CA GLY A 268 -17.38 1.98 9.01
C GLY A 268 -16.16 2.71 8.45
N SER A 269 -16.11 4.04 8.56
CA SER A 269 -14.98 4.86 8.10
C SER A 269 -13.72 4.65 8.95
N VAL A 270 -13.85 4.56 10.27
CA VAL A 270 -12.75 4.22 11.19
C VAL A 270 -12.17 2.85 10.85
N ARG A 271 -13.03 1.85 10.63
CA ARG A 271 -12.61 0.49 10.26
C ARG A 271 -11.82 0.48 8.95
N LEU A 272 -12.28 1.21 7.93
CA LEU A 272 -11.58 1.30 6.65
C LEU A 272 -10.26 2.09 6.76
N ALA A 273 -10.25 3.21 7.50
CA ALA A 273 -9.03 3.99 7.75
C ALA A 273 -7.96 3.17 8.47
N LEU A 274 -8.35 2.42 9.50
CA LEU A 274 -7.45 1.50 10.20
C LEU A 274 -6.97 0.36 9.30
N ALA A 275 -7.80 -0.13 8.38
CA ALA A 275 -7.39 -1.14 7.40
C ALA A 275 -6.30 -0.59 6.47
N PHE A 276 -6.47 0.64 5.97
CA PHE A 276 -5.46 1.38 5.23
C PHE A 276 -4.19 1.61 6.07
N LEU A 277 -4.29 2.06 7.31
CA LEU A 277 -3.12 2.44 8.08
C LEU A 277 -2.54 1.29 8.94
N ARG A 278 -3.05 0.05 8.84
CA ARG A 278 -2.81 -1.00 9.84
C ARG A 278 -1.34 -1.22 10.21
N PRO A 279 -0.42 -1.48 9.27
CA PRO A 279 0.99 -1.75 9.62
C PRO A 279 1.67 -0.53 10.24
N TRP A 280 1.31 0.67 9.75
CA TRP A 280 1.82 1.93 10.26
C TRP A 280 1.31 2.22 11.67
N PHE A 281 0.00 2.15 11.85
CA PHE A 281 -0.70 2.47 13.09
C PHE A 281 -0.21 1.58 14.23
N GLN A 282 -0.13 0.26 14.00
CA GLN A 282 0.37 -0.69 15.00
C GLN A 282 1.80 -0.40 15.44
N ARG A 283 2.65 0.13 14.57
CA ARG A 283 4.03 0.52 14.92
C ARG A 283 4.07 1.86 15.64
N VAL A 284 3.33 2.86 15.13
CA VAL A 284 3.43 4.25 15.60
C VAL A 284 2.63 4.47 16.89
N VAL A 285 1.53 3.76 17.15
CA VAL A 285 0.70 3.99 18.35
C VAL A 285 1.44 3.77 19.68
N VAL A 286 2.46 2.92 19.69
CA VAL A 286 3.34 2.71 20.85
C VAL A 286 4.35 3.83 21.02
N GLN A 287 4.82 4.42 19.91
CA GLN A 287 5.89 5.41 19.87
C GLN A 287 5.36 6.84 20.00
N ASP A 288 4.31 7.16 19.25
CA ASP A 288 3.63 8.46 19.21
C ASP A 288 2.11 8.22 19.06
N PHE A 289 1.47 8.07 20.22
CA PHE A 289 0.03 7.82 20.32
C PHE A 289 -0.78 8.93 19.64
N THR A 290 -0.42 10.19 19.87
CA THR A 290 -1.14 11.36 19.34
C THR A 290 -1.05 11.41 17.82
N MET A 291 0.15 11.24 17.25
CA MET A 291 0.31 11.21 15.79
C MET A 291 -0.48 10.07 15.16
N ALA A 292 -0.46 8.87 15.76
CA ALA A 292 -1.22 7.72 15.29
C ALA A 292 -2.72 7.98 15.29
N THR A 293 -3.25 8.52 16.40
CA THR A 293 -4.69 8.83 16.52
C THR A 293 -5.10 9.95 15.57
N ASP A 294 -4.36 11.04 15.52
CA ASP A 294 -4.74 12.22 14.72
C ASP A 294 -4.73 11.89 13.23
N THR A 295 -3.67 11.22 12.74
CA THR A 295 -3.57 10.80 11.33
C THR A 295 -4.71 9.85 10.95
N THR A 296 -5.03 8.89 11.84
CA THR A 296 -6.13 7.95 11.59
C THR A 296 -7.50 8.64 11.62
N CYS A 297 -7.71 9.59 12.54
CA CYS A 297 -8.92 10.39 12.61
C CYS A 297 -9.11 11.20 11.32
N THR A 298 -8.07 11.87 10.82
CA THR A 298 -8.14 12.64 9.59
C THR A 298 -8.52 11.75 8.39
N LEU A 299 -7.90 10.58 8.24
CA LEU A 299 -8.24 9.66 7.16
C LEU A 299 -9.67 9.13 7.29
N ALA A 300 -10.08 8.73 8.51
CA ALA A 300 -11.44 8.26 8.77
C ALA A 300 -12.48 9.32 8.41
N PHE A 301 -12.21 10.59 8.73
CA PHE A 301 -13.12 11.68 8.41
C PHE A 301 -13.22 11.94 6.90
N ILE A 302 -12.11 11.90 6.17
CA ILE A 302 -12.12 11.99 4.69
C ILE A 302 -12.99 10.87 4.09
N ILE A 303 -12.88 9.65 4.61
CA ILE A 303 -13.71 8.51 4.19
C ILE A 303 -15.19 8.73 4.56
N ALA A 304 -15.46 9.24 5.76
CA ALA A 304 -16.81 9.47 6.28
C ALA A 304 -17.61 10.48 5.44
N GLN A 305 -16.96 11.53 4.97
CA GLN A 305 -17.60 12.60 4.19
C GLN A 305 -17.81 12.23 2.72
N TRP A 306 -17.05 11.25 2.21
CA TRP A 306 -17.03 10.93 0.80
C TRP A 306 -18.43 10.67 0.21
N PRO A 307 -19.30 9.79 0.74
CA PRO A 307 -20.55 9.44 0.06
C PRO A 307 -21.58 10.57 0.02
N ALA A 308 -21.52 11.55 0.93
CA ALA A 308 -22.40 12.72 0.92
C ALA A 308 -21.82 13.85 1.80
N GLN A 309 -21.01 14.72 1.21
CA GLN A 309 -20.33 15.80 1.95
C GLN A 309 -21.32 16.76 2.62
N TRP A 310 -22.39 17.15 1.94
CA TRP A 310 -23.41 18.02 2.52
C TRP A 310 -24.06 17.39 3.76
N TRP A 311 -24.36 16.09 3.70
CA TRP A 311 -24.94 15.36 4.82
C TRP A 311 -23.99 15.35 6.02
N SER A 312 -22.70 15.11 5.79
CA SER A 312 -21.70 15.12 6.87
C SER A 312 -21.55 16.49 7.56
N ARG A 313 -21.89 17.59 6.88
CA ARG A 313 -21.86 18.94 7.48
C ARG A 313 -22.99 19.15 8.48
N ASP A 314 -24.12 18.48 8.28
CA ASP A 314 -25.27 18.55 9.19
C ASP A 314 -25.09 17.64 10.43
N HIS A 315 -24.09 16.76 10.41
CA HIS A 315 -23.80 15.77 11.45
C HIS A 315 -22.43 16.00 12.12
N VAL A 316 -22.28 17.14 12.80
CA VAL A 316 -21.02 17.55 13.46
C VAL A 316 -20.56 16.57 14.55
N GLU A 317 -21.48 15.80 15.13
CA GLU A 317 -21.21 14.72 16.09
C GLU A 317 -20.36 13.60 15.51
N MET A 318 -20.34 13.42 14.18
CA MET A 318 -19.51 12.39 13.54
C MET A 318 -18.04 12.56 13.86
N TRP A 319 -17.55 13.80 13.95
CA TRP A 319 -16.14 14.06 14.26
C TRP A 319 -15.79 13.60 15.68
N SER A 320 -16.61 13.93 16.67
CA SER A 320 -16.36 13.54 18.06
C SER A 320 -16.48 12.02 18.24
N VAL A 321 -17.47 11.38 17.61
CA VAL A 321 -17.63 9.92 17.65
C VAL A 321 -16.45 9.22 16.98
N THR A 322 -16.05 9.67 15.78
CA THR A 322 -14.90 9.12 15.03
C THR A 322 -13.62 9.22 15.87
N ARG A 323 -13.36 10.39 16.47
CA ARG A 323 -12.20 10.61 17.33
C ARG A 323 -12.20 9.69 18.54
N SER A 324 -13.32 9.58 19.25
CA SER A 324 -13.45 8.70 20.41
C SER A 324 -13.25 7.23 20.04
N LEU A 325 -13.80 6.78 18.90
CA LEU A 325 -13.60 5.42 18.41
C LEU A 325 -12.12 5.12 18.08
N VAL A 326 -11.44 6.04 17.39
CA VAL A 326 -10.01 5.89 17.07
C VAL A 326 -9.16 5.88 18.34
N GLN A 327 -9.46 6.74 19.32
CA GLN A 327 -8.76 6.77 20.61
C GLN A 327 -8.95 5.46 21.38
N ALA A 328 -10.18 4.96 21.49
CA ALA A 328 -10.47 3.69 22.16
C ALA A 328 -9.71 2.52 21.50
N VAL A 329 -9.72 2.45 20.16
CA VAL A 329 -8.97 1.40 19.44
C VAL A 329 -7.46 1.56 19.62
N ALA A 330 -6.95 2.80 19.64
CA ALA A 330 -5.53 3.06 19.87
C ALA A 330 -5.09 2.58 21.26
N GLU A 331 -5.91 2.84 22.30
CA GLU A 331 -5.66 2.38 23.66
C GLU A 331 -5.64 0.85 23.74
N GLU A 332 -6.63 0.19 23.15
CA GLU A 332 -6.74 -1.27 23.07
C GLU A 332 -5.50 -1.89 22.38
N VAL A 333 -5.10 -1.35 21.22
CA VAL A 333 -3.92 -1.85 20.48
C VAL A 333 -2.64 -1.65 21.28
N ARG A 334 -2.46 -0.48 21.90
CA ARG A 334 -1.29 -0.17 22.72
C ARG A 334 -1.22 -1.07 23.96
N GLU A 335 -2.34 -1.28 24.65
CA GLU A 335 -2.42 -2.16 25.81
C GLU A 335 -2.11 -3.61 25.41
N LYS A 336 -2.69 -4.09 24.31
CA LYS A 336 -2.42 -5.43 23.78
C LYS A 336 -0.95 -5.64 23.46
N GLN A 337 -0.31 -4.70 22.77
CA GLN A 337 1.12 -4.80 22.44
C GLN A 337 2.00 -4.74 23.68
N THR A 338 1.64 -3.90 24.67
CA THR A 338 2.37 -3.83 25.94
C THR A 338 2.29 -5.16 26.70
N LYS A 339 1.10 -5.80 26.71
CA LYS A 339 0.92 -7.14 27.29
C LYS A 339 1.74 -8.19 26.55
N GLU A 340 1.70 -8.22 25.22
CA GLU A 340 2.49 -9.16 24.41
C GLU A 340 4.00 -9.01 24.66
N VAL A 341 4.52 -7.78 24.74
CA VAL A 341 5.92 -7.52 25.08
C VAL A 341 6.26 -7.96 26.49
N THR A 342 5.38 -7.72 27.47
CA THR A 342 5.61 -8.12 28.87
C THR A 342 5.63 -9.63 29.04
N GLU A 343 4.70 -10.35 28.42
CA GLU A 343 4.66 -11.81 28.41
C GLU A 343 5.90 -12.41 27.73
N GLU A 344 6.37 -11.80 26.64
CA GLU A 344 7.60 -12.23 25.97
C GLU A 344 8.84 -11.98 26.83
N VAL A 345 8.94 -10.81 27.48
CA VAL A 345 10.03 -10.51 28.44
C VAL A 345 10.03 -11.52 29.59
N ARG A 346 8.86 -11.82 30.15
CA ARG A 346 8.71 -12.84 31.21
C ARG A 346 9.18 -14.21 30.70
N ARG A 347 8.75 -14.62 29.51
CA ARG A 347 9.17 -15.88 28.89
C ARG A 347 10.69 -15.94 28.67
N LEU A 348 11.31 -14.83 28.25
CA LEU A 348 12.76 -14.76 28.07
C LEU A 348 13.50 -14.78 29.41
N GLN A 349 12.97 -14.14 30.45
CA GLN A 349 13.52 -14.18 31.79
C GLN A 349 13.48 -15.60 32.38
N ASP A 350 12.41 -16.36 32.14
CA ASP A 350 12.30 -17.76 32.55
C ASP A 350 13.37 -18.63 31.84
N VAL A 351 13.63 -18.36 30.55
CA VAL A 351 14.69 -19.04 29.79
C VAL A 351 16.09 -18.70 30.32
N VAL A 352 16.36 -17.42 30.61
CA VAL A 352 17.64 -16.97 31.16
C VAL A 352 17.88 -17.58 32.54
N THR A 353 16.87 -17.54 33.43
CA THR A 353 16.95 -18.15 34.76
C THR A 353 17.19 -19.66 34.68
N GLY A 354 16.57 -20.33 33.70
CA GLY A 354 16.83 -21.75 33.44
C GLY A 354 18.26 -22.02 32.99
N LEU A 355 18.82 -21.16 32.12
CA LEU A 355 20.20 -21.29 31.66
C LEU A 355 21.21 -21.01 32.78
N GLU A 356 20.97 -19.99 33.60
CA GLU A 356 21.79 -19.68 34.78
C GLU A 356 21.85 -20.87 35.74
N ARG A 357 20.72 -21.54 35.99
CA ARG A 357 20.69 -22.76 36.81
C ARG A 357 21.53 -23.88 36.20
N VAL A 358 21.45 -24.11 34.89
CA VAL A 358 22.25 -25.15 34.21
C VAL A 358 23.75 -24.85 34.29
N VAL A 359 24.14 -23.58 34.16
CA VAL A 359 25.55 -23.16 34.32
C VAL A 359 26.01 -23.40 35.76
N GLN A 360 25.20 -23.01 36.74
CA GLN A 360 25.50 -23.24 38.15
C GLN A 360 25.63 -24.74 38.47
N ASP A 361 24.71 -25.58 37.99
CA ASP A 361 24.77 -27.04 38.16
C ASP A 361 26.06 -27.64 37.55
N TYR A 362 26.53 -27.08 36.43
CA TYR A 362 27.79 -27.49 35.80
C TYR A 362 29.02 -27.09 36.63
N GLU A 363 29.06 -25.85 37.12
CA GLU A 363 30.13 -25.37 38.01
C GLU A 363 30.19 -26.18 39.31
N GLU A 364 29.04 -26.49 39.91
CA GLU A 364 28.95 -27.31 41.12
C GLU A 364 29.44 -28.76 40.86
N ALA A 365 29.08 -29.34 39.72
CA ALA A 365 29.55 -30.67 39.32
C ALA A 365 31.07 -30.71 39.04
N GLU A 366 31.62 -29.66 38.44
CA GLU A 366 33.07 -29.54 38.18
C GLU A 366 33.87 -29.40 39.49
N ILE A 367 33.37 -28.60 40.45
CA ILE A 367 33.97 -28.46 41.78
C ILE A 367 33.90 -29.79 42.54
N ALA A 368 32.77 -30.49 42.48
CA ALA A 368 32.61 -31.80 43.13
C ALA A 368 33.59 -32.85 42.57
N SER A 369 33.85 -32.82 41.26
CA SER A 369 34.84 -33.67 40.59
C SER A 369 36.28 -33.38 41.07
N CYS A 370 36.62 -32.12 41.33
CA CYS A 370 37.96 -31.73 41.79
C CYS A 370 38.26 -32.12 43.25
N LEU A 371 37.24 -32.25 44.11
CA LEU A 371 37.40 -32.51 45.55
C LEU A 371 37.57 -33.99 45.91
N TYR A 372 37.31 -34.90 44.97
CA TYR A 372 37.62 -36.32 45.09
C TYR A 372 38.58 -36.74 43.97
N PRO A 373 39.84 -36.27 43.98
CA PRO A 373 40.84 -36.84 43.10
C PRO A 373 40.94 -38.32 43.48
N ASP A 374 40.62 -39.19 42.53
CA ASP A 374 40.66 -40.65 42.66
C ASP A 374 41.78 -41.06 43.62
N SER A 375 41.38 -41.66 44.75
CA SER A 375 42.28 -42.47 45.54
C SER A 375 42.86 -43.53 44.59
N GLU A 376 44.14 -43.36 44.28
CA GLU A 376 44.94 -44.20 43.39
C GLU A 376 44.56 -45.68 43.55
N THR A 377 43.74 -46.19 42.63
CA THR A 377 43.50 -47.62 42.53
C THR A 377 44.34 -48.10 41.35
N GLU A 378 45.45 -48.76 41.70
CA GLU A 378 46.50 -49.24 40.80
C GLU A 378 45.97 -49.96 39.54
N PHE A 379 46.48 -49.51 38.39
CA PHE A 379 46.93 -50.30 37.25
C PHE A 379 46.07 -51.52 36.84
N GLY A 380 45.08 -51.24 35.98
CA GLY A 380 44.63 -52.17 34.95
C GLY A 380 44.60 -51.46 33.61
N SER A 381 45.35 -51.96 32.63
CA SER A 381 45.35 -51.48 31.25
C SER A 381 43.96 -51.62 30.62
N TYR A 382 43.11 -50.61 30.74
CA TYR A 382 41.79 -50.58 30.11
C TYR A 382 41.77 -49.60 28.94
N THR A 383 41.62 -50.20 27.76
CA THR A 383 41.28 -49.59 26.47
C THR A 383 40.19 -48.52 26.65
N MET A 384 40.45 -47.30 26.17
CA MET A 384 39.44 -46.25 26.08
C MET A 384 38.27 -46.73 25.20
N VAL A 385 37.19 -47.16 25.84
CA VAL A 385 35.89 -47.35 25.21
C VAL A 385 35.12 -46.05 25.41
N LEU A 386 34.85 -45.35 24.31
CA LEU A 386 34.01 -44.16 24.31
C LEU A 386 32.65 -44.46 24.97
N PRO A 387 32.13 -43.56 25.82
CA PRO A 387 30.81 -43.72 26.40
C PRO A 387 29.74 -43.67 25.28
N PRO A 388 28.73 -44.56 25.31
CA PRO A 388 27.65 -44.54 24.35
C PRO A 388 26.82 -43.26 24.53
N SER A 389 26.53 -42.60 23.40
CA SER A 389 25.65 -41.44 23.36
C SER A 389 24.31 -41.73 24.05
N PRO A 390 23.69 -40.74 24.73
CA PRO A 390 22.41 -40.95 25.39
C PRO A 390 21.34 -41.34 24.36
N PRO A 391 20.42 -42.26 24.70
CA PRO A 391 19.36 -42.66 23.80
C PRO A 391 18.42 -41.48 23.57
N ALA A 392 18.23 -41.12 22.30
CA ALA A 392 17.16 -40.23 21.87
C ALA A 392 15.80 -40.93 22.08
N SER A 393 15.29 -40.90 23.30
CA SER A 393 13.91 -41.29 23.60
C SER A 393 12.98 -40.12 23.27
N ILE A 394 12.62 -40.04 21.99
CA ILE A 394 11.44 -39.31 21.52
C ILE A 394 10.23 -40.11 22.01
N ASP A 395 9.66 -39.68 23.13
CA ASP A 395 8.34 -40.14 23.56
C ASP A 395 7.30 -39.53 22.61
N ARG A 396 6.86 -40.34 21.63
CA ARG A 396 5.73 -40.01 20.76
C ARG A 396 4.45 -40.09 21.59
N GLY A 397 4.11 -38.99 22.23
CA GLY A 397 2.77 -38.75 22.75
C GLY A 397 1.72 -39.03 21.67
N ARG A 398 0.86 -40.02 21.93
CA ARG A 398 -0.32 -40.36 21.13
C ARG A 398 -1.24 -39.15 21.03
N CYS A 399 -1.31 -38.58 19.84
CA CYS A 399 -2.41 -37.71 19.44
C CYS A 399 -3.64 -38.59 19.10
N PRO A 400 -4.86 -38.27 19.56
CA PRO A 400 -6.04 -39.06 19.23
C PRO A 400 -6.38 -38.96 17.74
N LYS A 401 -6.58 -40.12 17.10
CA LYS A 401 -7.04 -40.25 15.71
C LYS A 401 -8.39 -39.53 15.52
N PRO A 402 -8.51 -38.58 14.57
CA PRO A 402 -9.81 -38.17 14.07
C PRO A 402 -10.44 -39.32 13.27
N LYS A 403 -11.73 -39.59 13.53
CA LYS A 403 -12.56 -40.51 12.75
C LYS A 403 -12.58 -40.08 11.29
N ALA A 404 -12.20 -40.99 10.40
CA ALA A 404 -12.42 -40.85 8.96
C ALA A 404 -13.93 -40.82 8.69
N ILE A 405 -14.43 -39.68 8.21
CA ILE A 405 -15.74 -39.60 7.57
C ILE A 405 -15.52 -39.94 6.11
N THR A 406 -16.03 -41.09 5.71
CA THR A 406 -16.12 -41.54 4.32
C THR A 406 -17.07 -40.62 3.56
N ALA A 407 -16.53 -39.73 2.71
CA ALA A 407 -17.32 -38.97 1.75
C ALA A 407 -17.16 -39.60 0.36
N THR A 408 -18.21 -40.26 -0.08
CA THR A 408 -18.36 -40.90 -1.39
C THR A 408 -18.38 -39.82 -2.49
N LEU A 409 -17.34 -39.82 -3.33
CA LEU A 409 -17.29 -39.03 -4.57
C LEU A 409 -18.17 -39.71 -5.64
N SER A 410 -19.37 -39.18 -5.87
CA SER A 410 -20.13 -39.39 -7.11
C SER A 410 -20.05 -38.12 -7.94
N ALA A 411 -19.34 -38.21 -9.06
CA ALA A 411 -19.35 -37.19 -10.10
C ALA A 411 -20.53 -37.43 -11.07
N PRO A 412 -21.34 -36.40 -11.39
CA PRO A 412 -22.15 -36.42 -12.59
C PRO A 412 -21.48 -35.61 -13.72
N VAL A 413 -21.40 -36.26 -14.86
CA VAL A 413 -21.06 -35.75 -16.19
C VAL A 413 -22.04 -34.62 -16.60
N PRO A 414 -21.57 -33.49 -17.16
CA PRO A 414 -22.45 -32.54 -17.83
C PRO A 414 -22.54 -32.85 -19.34
N PRO A 415 -23.74 -32.88 -19.95
CA PRO A 415 -23.88 -32.78 -21.39
C PRO A 415 -23.85 -31.30 -21.83
N ALA A 416 -23.22 -31.10 -22.98
CA ALA A 416 -23.14 -29.85 -23.71
C ALA A 416 -24.51 -29.43 -24.26
N SER A 417 -24.82 -28.13 -24.18
CA SER A 417 -25.80 -27.50 -25.07
C SER A 417 -25.41 -26.06 -25.39
N VAL A 418 -25.44 -25.80 -26.69
CA VAL A 418 -25.13 -24.58 -27.44
C VAL A 418 -26.15 -23.47 -27.16
N PRO A 419 -25.78 -22.17 -27.14
CA PRO A 419 -26.76 -21.09 -27.14
C PRO A 419 -27.22 -20.78 -28.56
N GLN A 420 -28.53 -20.85 -28.78
CA GLN A 420 -29.21 -20.41 -29.99
C GLN A 420 -29.63 -18.94 -29.79
N GLU A 421 -29.11 -18.06 -30.64
CA GLU A 421 -29.54 -16.66 -30.78
C GLU A 421 -31.01 -16.61 -31.21
N GLN A 422 -31.83 -15.85 -30.49
CA GLN A 422 -33.11 -15.38 -31.00
C GLN A 422 -33.28 -13.87 -30.77
N ASN A 423 -33.36 -13.19 -31.91
CA ASN A 423 -33.81 -11.84 -32.13
C ASN A 423 -35.19 -11.56 -31.51
N VAL A 424 -35.32 -10.42 -30.83
CA VAL A 424 -36.58 -9.70 -30.62
C VAL A 424 -36.20 -8.21 -30.70
N ALA A 425 -36.32 -7.60 -31.88
CA ALA A 425 -37.52 -6.92 -32.39
C ALA A 425 -37.85 -5.64 -31.60
N GLU A 426 -37.55 -4.53 -32.26
CA GLU A 426 -37.86 -3.15 -31.93
C GLU A 426 -39.37 -2.96 -31.71
N SER A 427 -39.72 -2.15 -30.71
CA SER A 427 -41.05 -1.55 -30.60
C SER A 427 -40.89 -0.07 -30.30
N SER A 428 -41.11 0.71 -31.35
CA SER A 428 -41.32 2.15 -31.38
C SER A 428 -42.68 2.50 -30.81
N THR A 429 -42.73 3.48 -29.89
CA THR A 429 -43.99 4.16 -29.57
C THR A 429 -43.79 5.67 -29.63
N ASP A 430 -44.38 6.23 -30.68
CA ASP A 430 -44.78 7.62 -30.86
C ASP A 430 -45.54 8.15 -29.64
N VAL A 431 -45.16 9.35 -29.16
CA VAL A 431 -46.13 10.31 -28.63
C VAL A 431 -45.73 11.72 -29.09
N SER A 432 -46.49 12.21 -30.06
CA SER A 432 -46.55 13.60 -30.51
C SER A 432 -47.50 14.38 -29.60
N LEU A 433 -47.09 15.55 -29.10
CA LEU A 433 -48.03 16.60 -28.68
C LEU A 433 -47.41 17.99 -28.89
N ALA A 434 -48.27 18.91 -29.32
CA ALA A 434 -47.95 20.09 -30.12
C ALA A 434 -47.46 21.35 -29.35
N GLU A 435 -46.80 22.19 -30.15
CA GLU A 435 -46.60 23.66 -30.15
C GLU A 435 -47.53 24.53 -29.26
N PRO A 436 -47.08 25.75 -28.84
CA PRO A 436 -47.01 26.87 -29.80
C PRO A 436 -45.82 27.85 -29.68
N LYS A 437 -45.47 28.36 -30.87
CA LYS A 437 -44.81 29.63 -31.26
C LYS A 437 -44.67 30.73 -30.20
N GLU A 438 -43.47 31.33 -30.16
CA GLU A 438 -43.27 32.76 -30.43
C GLU A 438 -41.80 33.08 -30.78
N GLN A 439 -41.62 33.81 -31.88
CA GLN A 439 -40.42 34.50 -32.40
C GLN A 439 -40.53 36.00 -31.96
N PRO A 440 -39.55 36.94 -32.15
CA PRO A 440 -38.40 36.93 -33.06
C PRO A 440 -37.11 37.68 -32.59
N SER A 441 -36.15 37.76 -33.53
CA SER A 441 -35.02 38.71 -33.66
C SER A 441 -33.66 38.23 -33.12
N SER A 442 -32.51 38.45 -33.76
CA SER A 442 -32.12 38.84 -35.13
C SER A 442 -30.58 38.82 -35.20
N SER A 443 -30.01 38.08 -36.18
CA SER A 443 -28.75 38.39 -36.91
C SER A 443 -27.39 38.38 -36.15
N PRO A 444 -26.22 38.32 -36.84
CA PRO A 444 -25.90 37.64 -38.11
C PRO A 444 -24.56 36.85 -38.13
N GLU A 445 -24.44 36.02 -39.17
CA GLU A 445 -23.23 35.74 -39.98
C GLU A 445 -22.00 35.03 -39.37
N THR A 446 -21.94 33.73 -39.66
CA THR A 446 -20.70 32.93 -39.70
C THR A 446 -20.36 32.63 -41.16
N PRO A 447 -19.15 32.95 -41.66
CA PRO A 447 -18.70 32.44 -42.95
C PRO A 447 -18.07 31.05 -42.81
N ALA A 448 -18.47 30.19 -43.72
CA ALA A 448 -18.04 28.80 -43.86
C ALA A 448 -16.80 28.66 -44.77
N ASN A 449 -16.09 27.56 -44.53
CA ASN A 449 -15.35 26.73 -45.49
C ASN A 449 -13.99 27.20 -46.03
N THR A 450 -12.96 26.47 -45.61
CA THR A 450 -11.73 26.24 -46.39
C THR A 450 -11.38 24.74 -46.28
N PRO A 451 -11.11 24.04 -47.40
CA PRO A 451 -10.75 22.62 -47.39
C PRO A 451 -9.27 22.39 -47.01
N PRO A 452 -8.91 21.26 -46.37
CA PRO A 452 -7.51 20.98 -46.05
C PRO A 452 -6.79 20.35 -47.25
N THR A 453 -5.74 21.03 -47.69
CA THR A 453 -4.73 20.51 -48.61
C THR A 453 -3.95 19.37 -47.95
N THR A 454 -4.01 18.20 -48.58
CA THR A 454 -3.19 17.03 -48.29
C THR A 454 -1.73 17.31 -48.69
N ILE A 455 -0.80 17.29 -47.74
CA ILE A 455 0.64 17.32 -48.03
C ILE A 455 1.28 16.03 -47.50
N ASN A 456 1.85 15.31 -48.47
CA ASN A 456 2.65 14.09 -48.36
C ASN A 456 3.82 14.23 -47.37
N SER A 457 3.90 13.30 -46.43
CA SER A 457 5.13 12.98 -45.70
C SER A 457 6.02 12.09 -46.58
N LYS A 458 7.17 12.63 -47.00
CA LYS A 458 8.31 11.84 -47.51
C LYS A 458 9.35 11.72 -46.40
N GLU A 459 9.44 10.49 -45.88
CA GLU A 459 10.65 9.68 -45.87
C GLU A 459 12.00 10.44 -45.85
N CYS A 460 12.69 10.38 -44.71
CA CYS A 460 14.15 10.45 -44.67
C CYS A 460 14.65 9.52 -43.56
N GLN A 461 15.00 8.30 -43.97
CA GLN A 461 15.94 7.45 -43.24
C GLN A 461 17.33 8.02 -43.49
N GLN A 462 18.11 8.22 -42.44
CA GLN A 462 19.56 8.16 -42.61
C GLN A 462 20.22 7.62 -41.34
N GLU A 463 20.96 6.54 -41.59
CA GLU A 463 21.86 5.83 -40.71
C GLU A 463 22.95 6.75 -40.16
N GLU A 464 23.30 6.58 -38.89
CA GLU A 464 24.64 6.94 -38.44
C GLU A 464 25.14 5.89 -37.44
N GLN A 465 25.97 4.98 -37.98
CA GLN A 465 26.87 4.09 -37.28
C GLN A 465 28.13 4.85 -36.87
N SER A 466 28.53 4.76 -35.60
CA SER A 466 29.92 4.77 -35.08
C SER A 466 29.86 5.06 -33.58
N SER A 467 30.59 4.46 -32.66
CA SER A 467 31.68 3.48 -32.67
C SER A 467 31.85 3.07 -31.21
N LEU A 468 31.90 1.76 -30.95
CA LEU A 468 32.05 1.16 -29.62
C LEU A 468 33.55 1.06 -29.27
N PRO A 469 34.03 1.49 -28.09
CA PRO A 469 35.38 1.17 -27.64
C PRO A 469 35.42 -0.13 -26.83
N GLU A 470 36.40 -0.93 -27.23
CA GLU A 470 36.95 -2.17 -26.67
C GLU A 470 37.42 -2.01 -25.20
N PRO A 471 37.15 -2.96 -24.29
CA PRO A 471 37.65 -2.94 -22.93
C PRO A 471 39.01 -3.65 -22.83
N GLN A 472 40.02 -2.93 -22.32
CA GLN A 472 41.30 -3.53 -21.94
C GLN A 472 41.20 -4.33 -20.63
N PRO A 473 41.88 -5.48 -20.53
CA PRO A 473 42.06 -6.23 -19.29
C PRO A 473 43.40 -5.83 -18.62
N SER A 474 43.36 -5.46 -17.35
CA SER A 474 44.57 -5.24 -16.56
C SER A 474 44.40 -5.83 -15.16
N GLU A 475 45.24 -6.84 -14.90
CA GLU A 475 46.05 -7.07 -13.68
C GLU A 475 45.27 -7.16 -12.34
N LEU A 476 44.92 -8.33 -11.81
CA LEU A 476 45.75 -9.43 -11.30
C LEU A 476 46.62 -9.03 -10.09
N GLU A 477 46.27 -9.64 -8.95
CA GLU A 477 47.15 -10.00 -7.82
C GLU A 477 47.59 -8.92 -6.81
N GLU A 478 46.79 -8.78 -5.74
CA GLU A 478 47.31 -8.36 -4.43
C GLU A 478 46.95 -9.37 -3.33
N LEU A 479 47.89 -10.29 -3.11
CA LEU A 479 48.28 -10.93 -1.84
C LEU A 479 47.27 -10.92 -0.68
N GLN A 480 46.42 -11.95 -0.63
CA GLN A 480 45.73 -12.36 0.59
C GLN A 480 46.73 -13.04 1.55
N LYS A 481 47.24 -12.27 2.50
CA LYS A 481 47.96 -12.77 3.67
C LYS A 481 46.97 -13.52 4.58
N VAL A 482 47.03 -14.84 4.53
CA VAL A 482 46.21 -15.75 5.36
C VAL A 482 46.50 -15.46 6.84
N ARG A 483 45.57 -14.75 7.47
CA ARG A 483 45.57 -14.49 8.91
C ARG A 483 44.92 -15.71 9.57
N THR A 484 45.68 -16.42 10.40
CA THR A 484 45.13 -17.51 11.22
C THR A 484 44.01 -16.94 12.10
N PRO A 485 42.79 -17.50 12.03
CA PRO A 485 41.64 -16.96 12.72
C PRO A 485 41.86 -17.00 14.24
N SER A 486 41.59 -15.87 14.88
CA SER A 486 41.64 -15.76 16.34
C SER A 486 40.55 -16.67 16.95
N PHE A 487 40.84 -17.31 18.08
CA PHE A 487 39.84 -18.10 18.82
C PHE A 487 38.54 -17.31 19.09
N VAL A 488 38.66 -15.99 19.26
CA VAL A 488 37.53 -15.06 19.43
C VAL A 488 36.68 -14.93 18.16
N GLU A 489 37.30 -14.94 16.97
CA GLU A 489 36.56 -14.91 15.70
C GLU A 489 35.84 -16.24 15.46
N THR A 490 36.48 -17.37 15.78
CA THR A 490 35.84 -18.70 15.67
C THR A 490 34.66 -18.83 16.63
N ALA A 491 34.81 -18.38 17.88
CA ALA A 491 33.72 -18.37 18.85
C ALA A 491 32.57 -17.44 18.41
N SER A 492 32.89 -16.25 17.87
CA SER A 492 31.91 -15.31 17.33
C SER A 492 31.14 -15.91 16.16
N CYS A 493 31.82 -16.59 15.23
CA CYS A 493 31.21 -17.29 14.09
C CYS A 493 30.30 -18.44 14.53
N ILE A 494 30.70 -19.21 15.55
CA ILE A 494 29.87 -20.31 16.08
C ILE A 494 28.61 -19.75 16.75
N ILE A 495 28.74 -18.72 17.58
CA ILE A 495 27.60 -18.10 18.27
C ILE A 495 26.64 -17.47 17.25
N THR A 496 27.15 -16.73 16.26
CA THR A 496 26.30 -16.17 15.19
C THR A 496 25.65 -17.25 14.33
N GLY A 497 26.35 -18.36 14.04
CA GLY A 497 25.78 -19.51 13.35
C GLY A 497 24.64 -20.17 14.12
N ILE A 498 24.79 -20.35 15.44
CA ILE A 498 23.75 -20.92 16.31
C ILE A 498 22.54 -19.98 16.39
N LEU A 499 22.76 -18.68 16.59
CA LEU A 499 21.68 -17.69 16.66
C LEU A 499 20.92 -17.56 15.33
N LEU A 500 21.64 -17.57 14.20
CA LEU A 500 21.03 -17.54 12.87
C LEU A 500 20.25 -18.84 12.59
N GLY A 501 20.80 -20.00 12.95
CA GLY A 501 20.13 -21.29 12.83
C GLY A 501 18.87 -21.39 13.69
N ALA A 502 18.92 -20.90 14.93
CA ALA A 502 17.77 -20.82 15.82
C ALA A 502 16.69 -19.88 15.28
N PHE A 503 17.09 -18.72 14.74
CA PHE A 503 16.17 -17.76 14.12
C PHE A 503 15.48 -18.32 12.86
N ILE A 504 16.21 -19.01 11.98
CA ILE A 504 15.66 -19.68 10.80
C ILE A 504 14.71 -20.81 11.22
N THR A 505 15.09 -21.60 12.23
CA THR A 505 14.24 -22.69 12.73
C THR A 505 12.94 -22.14 13.35
N LEU A 506 13.02 -21.06 14.12
CA LEU A 506 11.86 -20.36 14.69
C LEU A 506 10.95 -19.81 13.59
N THR A 507 11.50 -19.19 12.55
CA THR A 507 10.69 -18.64 11.44
C THR A 507 10.01 -19.74 10.62
N ILE A 508 10.67 -20.87 10.36
CA ILE A 508 10.08 -22.03 9.69
C ILE A 508 8.97 -22.64 10.55
N VAL A 509 9.26 -22.97 11.81
CA VAL A 509 8.30 -23.61 12.73
C VAL A 509 7.08 -22.72 12.98
N ASN A 510 7.28 -21.39 13.10
CA ASN A 510 6.19 -20.45 13.30
C ASN A 510 5.38 -20.20 12.01
N SER A 511 5.97 -20.36 10.83
CA SER A 511 5.21 -20.35 9.55
C SER A 511 4.21 -21.51 9.48
N THR A 512 4.61 -22.71 9.90
CA THR A 512 3.73 -23.88 9.98
C THR A 512 2.59 -23.72 10.99
N ARG A 513 2.81 -22.98 12.09
CA ARG A 513 1.72 -22.66 13.04
C ARG A 513 0.71 -21.68 12.46
N ARG A 514 1.12 -20.75 11.60
CA ARG A 514 0.18 -19.85 10.91
C ARG A 514 -0.67 -20.56 9.86
N THR A 515 -0.18 -21.62 9.22
CA THR A 515 -0.98 -22.41 8.28
C THR A 515 -2.02 -23.28 8.99
N LEU A 516 -1.72 -23.77 10.20
CA LEU A 516 -2.63 -24.67 10.94
C LEU A 516 -3.84 -23.93 11.54
N ILE A 517 -3.72 -22.63 11.82
CA ILE A 517 -4.82 -21.77 12.29
C ILE A 517 -5.83 -21.44 11.16
N TYR A 518 -5.48 -21.64 9.89
CA TYR A 518 -6.41 -21.48 8.77
C TYR A 518 -7.19 -22.77 8.41
N VAL A 519 -6.88 -23.90 9.05
CA VAL A 519 -7.47 -25.22 8.73
C VAL A 519 -8.29 -25.80 9.90
N THR A 520 -8.33 -25.11 11.04
CA THR A 520 -9.27 -25.34 12.15
C THR A 520 -10.18 -24.14 12.30
#